data_AF-A0AA97H085-F1
#
_entry.id   AF-A0AA97H085-F1
#
_cell.length_a   1.000
_cell.length_b   1.000
_cell.length_c   1.000
_cell.angle_alpha   90.00
_cell.angle_beta   90.00
_cell.angle_gamma   90.00
#
_symmetry.space_group_name_H-M   'P 1'
#
loop_
_entity.id
_entity.type
_entity.pdbx_description
1 polymer ?
#
loop_
_entity_poly.entity_id
_entity_poly.type
_entity_poly.pdbx_seq_one_letter_code
_entity_poly.pdbx_strand_id
1 'polypeptide(L)'
;MQYMDTEYFSQRIQCSRNDKQECLQTVYIMAEFAFVTHGGGNQAVDNFLVSKQVHKMGPFLENAIQLYMDAKSVDHLRTVLYNSIICSNLMSGPQFLSAVIITEVLASLLEKEDIDYIFTFLVPSFFGIDFENEARQAFQNYRRMSLLRRHSQEGDTDEVGS
;
A
#
# COMPACT_ATOMS: atom_id res chain seq x y z
N MET A 1 -20.83 14.33 3.83
CA MET A 1 -19.67 13.45 3.62
C MET A 1 -19.63 13.14 2.13
N GLN A 2 -18.74 13.76 1.37
CA GLN A 2 -18.57 13.41 -0.05
C GLN A 2 -17.82 12.09 -0.09
N TYR A 3 -18.56 10.97 -0.17
CA TYR A 3 -18.02 9.78 -0.77
C TYR A 3 -17.46 10.19 -2.14
N MET A 4 -16.27 9.70 -2.49
CA MET A 4 -15.76 9.90 -3.84
C MET A 4 -16.86 9.48 -4.81
N ASP A 5 -17.31 10.43 -5.64
CA ASP A 5 -18.41 10.17 -6.55
C ASP A 5 -18.02 9.00 -7.46
N THR A 6 -18.92 8.03 -7.58
CA THR A 6 -18.69 6.83 -8.40
C THR A 6 -18.45 7.22 -9.85
N GLU A 7 -19.07 8.30 -10.31
CA GLU A 7 -18.81 8.87 -11.63
C GLU A 7 -17.37 9.41 -11.72
N TYR A 8 -16.93 10.22 -10.76
CA TYR A 8 -15.56 10.74 -10.68
C TYR A 8 -14.51 9.61 -10.65
N PHE A 9 -14.77 8.57 -9.86
CA PHE A 9 -13.89 7.41 -9.72
C PHE A 9 -13.82 6.61 -11.03
N SER A 10 -14.96 6.26 -11.62
CA SER A 10 -15.03 5.43 -12.84
C SER A 10 -14.37 6.10 -14.05
N GLN A 11 -14.39 7.43 -14.15
CA GLN A 11 -13.71 8.17 -15.21
C GLN A 11 -12.18 8.17 -15.06
N ARG A 12 -11.67 8.15 -13.81
CA ARG A 12 -10.22 8.29 -13.54
C ARG A 12 -9.49 6.97 -13.30
N ILE A 13 -10.19 5.93 -12.87
CA ILE A 13 -9.61 4.59 -12.69
C ILE A 13 -9.37 3.85 -14.02
N GLN A 14 -9.79 4.42 -15.16
CA GLN A 14 -9.52 3.83 -16.47
C GLN A 14 -8.01 3.81 -16.74
N CYS A 15 -7.43 2.64 -16.48
CA CYS A 15 -6.01 2.36 -16.65
C CYS A 15 -5.84 1.33 -17.76
N SER A 16 -4.83 1.51 -18.59
CA SER A 16 -4.39 0.46 -19.51
C SER A 16 -3.82 -0.74 -18.73
N ARG A 17 -3.63 -1.87 -19.41
CA ARG A 17 -2.99 -3.05 -18.78
C ARG A 17 -1.56 -2.73 -18.34
N ASN A 18 -0.83 -1.89 -19.07
CA ASN A 18 0.53 -1.48 -18.71
C ASN A 18 0.52 -0.59 -17.46
N ASP A 19 -0.41 0.36 -17.37
CA ASP A 19 -0.56 1.22 -16.19
C ASP A 19 -0.84 0.38 -14.93
N LYS A 20 -1.71 -0.63 -15.06
CA LYS A 20 -1.98 -1.59 -13.97
C LYS A 20 -0.74 -2.39 -13.58
N GLN A 21 0.11 -2.76 -14.54
CA GLN A 21 1.38 -3.43 -14.23
C GLN A 21 2.33 -2.53 -13.43
N GLU A 22 2.40 -1.23 -13.75
CA GLU A 22 3.20 -0.27 -12.98
C GLU A 22 2.70 -0.13 -11.54
N CYS A 23 1.37 -0.13 -11.35
CA CYS A 23 0.76 -0.10 -10.02
C CYS A 23 1.06 -1.34 -9.15
N LEU A 24 1.54 -2.45 -9.71
CA LEU A 24 1.95 -3.60 -8.91
C LEU A 24 3.08 -3.24 -7.94
N GLN A 25 3.97 -2.30 -8.31
CA GLN A 25 4.99 -1.80 -7.40
C GLN A 25 4.38 -1.17 -6.14
N THR A 26 3.24 -0.49 -6.27
CA THR A 26 2.51 0.05 -5.11
C THR A 26 2.04 -1.08 -4.19
N VAL A 27 1.55 -2.18 -4.75
CA VAL A 27 1.14 -3.37 -3.97
C VAL A 27 2.31 -3.93 -3.18
N TYR A 28 3.49 -4.05 -3.79
CA TYR A 28 4.71 -4.51 -3.10
C TYR A 28 5.10 -3.60 -1.94
N ILE A 29 5.14 -2.29 -2.16
CA ILE A 29 5.54 -1.30 -1.15
C ILE A 29 4.53 -1.27 0.00
N MET A 30 3.23 -1.32 -0.31
CA MET A 30 2.20 -1.34 0.72
C MET A 30 2.19 -2.65 1.51
N ALA A 31 2.48 -3.78 0.87
CA ALA A 31 2.67 -5.06 1.58
C ALA A 31 3.88 -4.98 2.51
N GLU A 32 5.00 -4.43 2.05
CA GLU A 32 6.19 -4.21 2.89
C GLU A 32 5.89 -3.32 4.08
N PHE A 33 5.20 -2.21 3.86
CA PHE A 33 4.73 -1.33 4.93
C PHE A 33 3.86 -2.09 5.94
N ALA A 34 2.85 -2.82 5.48
CA ALA A 34 1.94 -3.58 6.33
C ALA A 34 2.71 -4.59 7.21
N PHE A 35 3.64 -5.36 6.64
CA PHE A 35 4.41 -6.35 7.41
C PHE A 35 5.44 -5.73 8.36
N VAL A 36 6.03 -4.59 8.02
CA VAL A 36 7.00 -3.88 8.88
C VAL A 36 6.30 -3.23 10.07
N THR A 37 5.14 -2.62 9.82
CA THR A 37 4.39 -1.87 10.84
C THR A 37 3.54 -2.77 11.71
N HIS A 38 3.15 -3.94 11.22
CA HIS A 38 2.45 -4.95 12.01
C HIS A 38 3.35 -5.49 13.12
N GLY A 39 3.21 -4.92 14.32
CA GLY A 39 3.95 -5.29 15.53
C GLY A 39 5.24 -4.49 15.76
N GLY A 40 5.66 -3.65 14.81
CA GLY A 40 6.89 -2.85 14.89
C GLY A 40 6.76 -1.46 15.53
N GLY A 41 5.52 -0.97 15.73
CA GLY A 41 5.25 0.35 16.31
C GLY A 41 5.81 1.52 15.49
N ASN A 42 5.87 2.71 16.11
CA ASN A 42 6.22 3.96 15.41
C ASN A 42 7.65 3.96 14.83
N GLN A 43 8.59 3.31 15.52
CA GLN A 43 9.99 3.23 15.05
C GLN A 43 10.12 2.47 13.72
N ALA A 44 9.30 1.43 13.53
CA ALA A 44 9.30 0.67 12.28
C ALA A 44 8.78 1.52 11.10
N VAL A 45 7.82 2.41 11.36
CA VAL A 45 7.28 3.37 10.39
C VAL A 45 8.34 4.39 10.00
N ASP A 46 9.04 4.96 10.98
CA ASP A 46 10.11 5.94 10.73
C ASP A 46 11.24 5.33 9.88
N ASN A 47 11.66 4.10 10.21
CA ASN A 47 12.67 3.38 9.44
C ASN A 47 12.20 3.11 8.00
N PHE A 48 10.91 2.82 7.80
CA PHE A 48 10.34 2.62 6.48
C PHE A 48 10.35 3.92 5.65
N LEU A 49 10.00 5.06 6.26
CA LEU A 49 9.99 6.37 5.59
C LEU A 49 11.38 6.79 5.09
N VAL A 50 12.44 6.45 5.84
CA VAL A 50 13.83 6.75 5.43
C VAL A 50 14.32 5.81 4.32
N SER A 51 13.57 4.75 3.99
CA SER A 51 13.95 3.81 2.94
C SER A 51 13.93 4.46 1.54
N LYS A 52 14.87 4.03 0.69
CA LYS A 52 14.97 4.49 -0.71
C LYS A 52 13.73 4.18 -1.56
N GLN A 53 12.85 3.28 -1.10
CA GLN A 53 11.66 2.88 -1.86
C GLN A 53 10.53 3.92 -1.73
N VAL A 54 10.35 4.51 -0.56
CA VAL A 54 9.30 5.53 -0.31
C VAL A 54 9.52 6.78 -1.15
N HIS A 55 10.77 7.26 -1.21
CA HIS A 55 11.17 8.43 -1.99
C HIS A 55 10.88 8.27 -3.51
N LYS A 56 10.80 7.04 -4.02
CA LYS A 56 10.49 6.78 -5.43
C LYS A 56 8.99 6.87 -5.76
N MET A 57 8.13 6.69 -4.76
CA MET A 57 6.67 6.74 -4.91
C MET A 57 6.11 8.17 -4.81
N GLY A 58 6.94 9.12 -4.36
CA GLY A 58 6.63 10.53 -4.35
C GLY A 58 5.89 11.01 -3.09
N PRO A 59 5.59 12.32 -3.03
CA PRO A 59 5.17 13.00 -1.80
C PRO A 59 3.80 12.57 -1.27
N PHE A 60 2.96 11.93 -2.10
CA PHE A 60 1.66 11.44 -1.66
C PHE A 60 1.80 10.31 -0.62
N LEU A 61 2.68 9.33 -0.86
CA LEU A 61 2.87 8.21 0.05
C LEU A 61 3.41 8.67 1.41
N GLU A 62 4.40 9.57 1.40
CA GLU A 62 4.99 10.15 2.61
C GLU A 62 3.93 10.87 3.46
N ASN A 63 3.16 11.76 2.84
CA ASN A 63 2.07 12.47 3.51
C ASN A 63 0.99 11.52 4.03
N ALA A 64 0.67 10.47 3.26
CA ALA A 64 -0.35 9.50 3.65
C ALA A 64 0.07 8.67 4.87
N ILE A 65 1.33 8.23 4.93
CA ILE A 65 1.87 7.50 6.08
C ILE A 65 1.91 8.41 7.31
N GLN A 66 2.36 9.67 7.18
CA GLN A 66 2.35 10.62 8.29
C GLN A 66 0.94 10.83 8.83
N LEU A 67 -0.04 11.03 7.95
CA LEU A 67 -1.43 11.17 8.36
C LEU A 67 -1.97 9.89 9.03
N TYR A 68 -1.61 8.71 8.53
CA TYR A 68 -1.97 7.43 9.15
C TYR A 68 -1.47 7.33 10.60
N MET A 69 -0.26 7.81 10.88
CA MET A 69 0.31 7.83 12.24
C MET A 69 -0.46 8.74 13.20
N ASP A 70 -0.97 9.85 12.68
CA ASP A 70 -1.70 10.86 13.47
C ASP A 70 -3.22 10.63 13.48
N ALA A 71 -3.73 9.75 12.62
CA ALA A 71 -5.15 9.54 12.42
C ALA A 71 -5.80 8.88 13.63
N LYS A 72 -6.83 9.55 14.17
CA LYS A 72 -7.65 9.04 15.29
C LYS A 72 -8.85 8.21 14.82
N SER A 73 -9.22 8.33 13.55
CA SER A 73 -10.31 7.57 12.95
C SER A 73 -10.04 7.36 11.47
N VAL A 74 -10.59 6.26 10.98
CA VAL A 74 -10.47 5.84 9.59
C VAL A 74 -11.23 6.76 8.66
N ASP A 75 -12.39 7.27 9.11
CA ASP A 75 -13.18 8.24 8.36
C ASP A 75 -12.41 9.54 8.12
N HIS A 76 -11.66 10.03 9.11
CA HIS A 76 -10.84 11.22 8.96
C HIS A 76 -9.67 10.97 8.00
N LEU A 77 -9.01 9.81 8.12
CA LEU A 77 -7.93 9.40 7.22
C LEU A 77 -8.42 9.38 5.76
N ARG A 78 -9.48 8.61 5.48
CA ARG A 78 -10.09 8.52 4.14
C ARG A 78 -10.51 9.89 3.62
N THR A 79 -11.19 10.70 4.45
CA THR A 79 -11.65 12.03 4.04
C THR A 79 -10.50 12.93 3.59
N VAL A 80 -9.43 13.01 4.38
CA VAL A 80 -8.30 13.89 4.05
C VAL A 80 -7.57 13.36 2.83
N LEU A 81 -7.27 12.05 2.74
CA LEU A 81 -6.55 11.48 1.61
C LEU A 81 -7.33 11.57 0.30
N TYR A 82 -8.64 11.32 0.33
CA TYR A 82 -9.47 11.47 -0.87
C TYR A 82 -9.62 12.91 -1.30
N ASN A 83 -9.73 13.86 -0.37
CA ASN A 83 -9.69 15.28 -0.71
C ASN A 83 -8.33 15.67 -1.32
N SER A 84 -7.22 15.14 -0.79
CA SER A 84 -5.91 15.34 -1.38
C SER A 84 -5.83 14.78 -2.80
N ILE A 85 -6.35 13.57 -3.05
CA ILE A 85 -6.41 12.99 -4.39
C ILE A 85 -7.23 13.87 -5.34
N ILE A 86 -8.42 14.30 -4.94
CA ILE A 86 -9.34 15.07 -5.77
C ILE A 86 -8.78 16.46 -6.10
N CYS A 87 -8.20 17.14 -5.10
CA CYS A 87 -7.64 18.48 -5.25
C CYS A 87 -6.24 18.47 -5.89
N SER A 88 -5.53 17.33 -5.83
CA SER A 88 -4.26 17.18 -6.53
C SER A 88 -4.50 17.01 -8.02
N ASN A 89 -3.60 17.60 -8.82
CA ASN A 89 -3.62 17.42 -10.28
C ASN A 89 -3.01 16.05 -10.68
N LEU A 90 -3.27 14.98 -9.90
CA LEU A 90 -2.89 13.59 -10.19
C LEU A 90 -3.67 13.12 -11.43
N MET A 91 -3.27 13.64 -12.59
CA MET A 91 -3.88 13.41 -13.89
C MET A 91 -3.14 12.30 -14.62
N SER A 92 -3.35 11.05 -14.21
CA SER A 92 -3.20 9.87 -15.07
C SER A 92 -3.52 8.59 -14.30
N GLY A 93 -4.20 7.66 -14.97
CA GLY A 93 -4.70 6.39 -14.43
C GLY A 93 -3.83 5.72 -13.37
N PRO A 94 -2.54 5.41 -13.62
CA PRO A 94 -1.73 4.65 -12.68
C PRO A 94 -1.50 5.40 -11.35
N GLN A 95 -1.27 6.71 -11.41
CA GLN A 95 -1.05 7.52 -10.20
C GLN A 95 -2.31 7.61 -9.33
N PHE A 96 -3.47 7.74 -9.98
CA PHE A 96 -4.76 7.72 -9.31
C PHE A 96 -5.02 6.36 -8.64
N LEU A 97 -4.83 5.26 -9.36
CA LEU A 97 -5.00 3.91 -8.83
C LEU A 97 -4.05 3.64 -7.66
N SER A 98 -2.77 4.01 -7.78
CA SER A 98 -1.80 3.89 -6.69
C SER A 98 -2.22 4.68 -5.46
N ALA A 99 -2.70 5.91 -5.62
CA ALA A 99 -3.16 6.73 -4.49
C ALA A 99 -4.39 6.14 -3.79
N VAL A 100 -5.33 5.57 -4.55
CA VAL A 100 -6.49 4.83 -4.00
C VAL A 100 -6.02 3.60 -3.22
N ILE A 101 -5.12 2.79 -3.78
CA ILE A 101 -4.58 1.60 -3.10
C ILE A 101 -3.90 1.99 -1.79
N ILE A 102 -3.06 3.02 -1.80
CA ILE A 102 -2.38 3.53 -0.59
C ILE A 102 -3.43 3.93 0.46
N THR A 103 -4.44 4.71 0.05
CA THR A 103 -5.48 5.21 0.96
C THR A 103 -6.25 4.06 1.62
N GLU A 104 -6.68 3.08 0.84
CA GLU A 104 -7.50 1.97 1.36
C GLU A 104 -6.68 0.96 2.16
N VAL A 105 -5.42 0.70 1.79
CA VAL A 105 -4.56 -0.15 2.62
C VAL A 105 -4.32 0.50 3.99
N LEU A 106 -3.97 1.80 4.04
CA LEU A 106 -3.74 2.49 5.31
C LEU A 106 -5.01 2.56 6.16
N ALA A 107 -6.17 2.77 5.53
CA ALA A 107 -7.46 2.73 6.22
C ALA A 107 -7.75 1.36 6.84
N SER A 108 -7.58 0.27 6.08
CA SER A 108 -7.80 -1.08 6.59
C SER A 108 -6.78 -1.48 7.66
N LEU A 109 -5.51 -1.06 7.54
CA LEU A 109 -4.53 -1.27 8.60
C LEU A 109 -4.90 -0.54 9.89
N LEU A 110 -5.46 0.68 9.79
CA LEU A 110 -5.94 1.44 10.94
C LEU A 110 -7.18 0.78 11.59
N GLU A 111 -8.02 0.12 10.79
CA GLU A 111 -9.14 -0.73 11.24
C GLU A 111 -8.68 -2.07 11.86
N LYS A 112 -7.38 -2.39 11.80
CA LYS A 112 -6.78 -3.66 12.21
C LYS A 112 -7.33 -4.86 11.42
N GLU A 113 -7.67 -4.64 10.16
CA GLU A 113 -8.02 -5.70 9.23
C GLU A 113 -6.83 -6.63 8.96
N ASP A 114 -7.13 -7.88 8.61
CA ASP A 114 -6.11 -8.88 8.30
C ASP A 114 -5.35 -8.49 7.02
N ILE A 115 -4.01 -8.47 7.09
CA ILE A 115 -3.12 -8.23 5.94
C ILE A 115 -3.45 -9.20 4.81
N ASP A 116 -3.71 -10.48 5.10
CA ASP A 116 -4.04 -11.47 4.08
C ASP A 116 -5.38 -11.13 3.40
N TYR A 117 -6.36 -10.60 4.12
CA TYR A 117 -7.61 -10.13 3.53
C TYR A 117 -7.38 -8.92 2.62
N ILE A 118 -6.64 -7.92 3.11
CA ILE A 118 -6.35 -6.67 2.39
C ILE A 118 -5.71 -6.99 1.03
N PHE A 119 -4.66 -7.79 1.00
CA PHE A 119 -3.91 -8.01 -0.24
C PHE A 119 -4.44 -9.16 -1.10
N THR A 120 -5.28 -10.05 -0.57
CA THR A 120 -5.90 -11.13 -1.37
C THR A 120 -7.21 -10.69 -2.03
N PHE A 121 -7.97 -9.79 -1.38
CA PHE A 121 -9.31 -9.42 -1.83
C PHE A 121 -9.47 -7.92 -2.07
N LEU A 122 -9.16 -7.07 -1.09
CA LEU A 122 -9.41 -5.63 -1.18
C LEU A 122 -8.57 -4.98 -2.29
N VAL A 123 -7.24 -5.09 -2.22
CA VAL A 123 -6.32 -4.48 -3.19
C VAL A 123 -6.58 -4.98 -4.62
N PRO A 124 -6.70 -6.30 -4.88
CA PRO A 124 -7.00 -6.79 -6.22
C PRO A 124 -8.32 -6.29 -6.80
N SER A 125 -9.33 -5.98 -5.98
CA SER A 125 -10.62 -5.48 -6.47
C SER A 125 -10.50 -4.14 -7.23
N PHE A 126 -9.52 -3.30 -6.89
CA PHE A 126 -9.26 -2.03 -7.59
C PHE A 126 -8.62 -2.22 -8.98
N PHE A 127 -8.02 -3.38 -9.25
CA PHE A 127 -7.44 -3.71 -10.55
C PHE A 127 -8.49 -4.24 -11.54
N GLY A 128 -9.67 -4.64 -11.05
CA GLY A 128 -10.75 -5.23 -11.84
C GLY A 128 -10.51 -6.71 -12.16
N ILE A 129 -11.60 -7.39 -12.53
CA ILE A 129 -11.69 -8.86 -12.68
C ILE A 129 -10.59 -9.43 -13.60
N ASP A 130 -10.23 -8.71 -14.67
CA ASP A 130 -9.25 -9.18 -15.64
C ASP A 130 -7.78 -9.11 -15.17
N PHE A 131 -7.51 -8.43 -14.06
CA PHE A 131 -6.15 -8.16 -13.57
C PHE A 131 -5.96 -8.43 -12.06
N GLU A 132 -7.02 -8.84 -11.36
CA GLU A 132 -6.99 -9.17 -9.93
C GLU A 132 -5.99 -10.30 -9.60
N ASN A 133 -5.83 -11.25 -10.53
CA ASN A 133 -4.95 -12.40 -10.35
C ASN A 133 -3.49 -11.96 -10.31
N GLU A 134 -3.08 -11.05 -11.20
CA GLU A 134 -1.74 -10.49 -11.24
C GLU A 134 -1.42 -9.70 -9.96
N ALA A 135 -2.39 -8.91 -9.46
CA ALA A 135 -2.24 -8.20 -8.19
C ALA A 135 -2.09 -9.16 -6.99
N ARG A 136 -2.88 -10.24 -6.97
CA ARG A 136 -2.78 -11.28 -5.94
C ARG A 136 -1.45 -12.02 -6.01
N GLN A 137 -0.98 -12.35 -7.21
CA GLN A 137 0.31 -13.00 -7.42
C GLN A 137 1.47 -12.10 -6.97
N ALA A 138 1.38 -10.77 -7.19
CA ALA A 138 2.37 -9.83 -6.70
C ALA A 138 2.52 -9.91 -5.18
N PHE A 139 1.41 -9.92 -4.44
CA PHE A 139 1.42 -10.11 -2.99
C PHE A 139 1.99 -11.47 -2.57
N GLN A 140 1.57 -12.56 -3.21
CA GLN A 140 2.08 -13.89 -2.89
C GLN A 140 3.59 -14.02 -3.13
N ASN A 141 4.10 -13.39 -4.19
CA ASN A 141 5.52 -13.33 -4.48
C ASN A 141 6.28 -12.51 -3.44
N TYR A 142 5.73 -11.37 -3.01
CA TYR A 142 6.28 -10.60 -1.90
C TYR A 142 6.37 -11.46 -0.63
N ARG A 143 5.26 -12.10 -0.23
CA ARG A 143 5.19 -12.92 0.98
C ARG A 143 6.20 -14.05 0.96
N ARG A 144 6.38 -14.72 -0.18
CA ARG A 144 7.40 -15.76 -0.35
C ARG A 144 8.81 -15.18 -0.15
N MET A 145 9.10 -14.02 -0.74
CA MET A 145 10.41 -13.38 -0.62
C MET A 145 10.69 -12.86 0.79
N SER A 146 9.70 -12.31 1.49
CA SER A 146 9.86 -11.80 2.85
C SER A 146 10.13 -12.93 3.85
N LEU A 147 9.46 -14.08 3.68
CA LEU A 147 9.73 -15.29 4.46
C LEU A 147 11.18 -15.79 4.25
N LEU A 148 11.65 -15.81 3.00
CA LEU A 148 13.04 -16.21 2.70
C LEU A 148 14.07 -15.28 3.35
N ARG A 149 13.83 -13.95 3.33
CA ARG A 149 14.73 -12.98 3.97
C ARG A 149 14.82 -13.16 5.50
N ARG A 150 13.71 -13.53 6.15
CA ARG A 150 13.72 -13.82 7.60
C ARG A 150 14.53 -15.07 7.92
N HIS A 151 14.37 -16.14 7.15
CA HIS A 151 15.16 -17.37 7.34
C HIS A 151 16.65 -17.18 7.07
N SER A 152 17.03 -16.31 6.13
CA SER A 152 18.45 -15.99 5.89
C SER A 152 19.08 -15.15 7.01
N GLN A 153 18.31 -14.42 7.81
CA GLN A 153 18.82 -13.64 8.95
C GLN A 153 18.96 -14.48 10.23
N GLU A 154 18.16 -15.53 10.39
CA GLU A 154 18.25 -16.46 11.54
C GLU A 154 19.38 -17.50 11.38
N GLY A 155 19.88 -17.72 10.17
CA GLY A 155 20.97 -18.68 9.90
C GLY A 155 22.40 -18.16 10.13
N ASP A 156 22.58 -16.88 10.48
CA ASP A 156 23.90 -16.24 10.60
C ASP A 156 24.34 -16.03 12.07
N THR A 157 23.53 -16.47 13.04
CA THR A 157 23.81 -16.35 14.49
C THR A 157 24.35 -17.63 15.15
N ASP A 158 24.47 -18.74 14.42
CA ASP A 158 24.87 -20.04 14.99
C ASP A 158 26.32 -20.48 14.72
N GLU A 159 27.17 -19.65 14.09
CA GLU A 159 28.59 -19.98 13.83
C GLU A 159 29.62 -19.06 14.54
N VAL A 160 29.35 -18.60 15.76
CA VAL A 160 30.40 -18.04 16.64
C VAL A 160 30.37 -18.74 17.99
N GLY A 161 30.87 -19.97 18.01
CA GLY A 161 30.94 -20.78 19.22
C GLY A 161 31.69 -22.08 19.04
N SER A 162 32.99 -22.02 18.74
CA SER A 162 33.96 -23.10 18.95
C SER A 162 35.35 -22.54 19.19
#